data_AF-Q6MPA2-F1
#
_entry.id   AF-Q6MPA2-F1
#
_cell.length_a   1.000
_cell.length_b   1.000
_cell.length_c   1.000
_cell.angle_alpha   90.00
_cell.angle_beta   90.00
_cell.angle_gamma   90.00
#
_symmetry.space_group_name_H-M   'P 1'
#
loop_
_entity.id
_entity.type
_entity.pdbx_description
1 polymer ?
#
loop_
_entity_poly.entity_id
_entity_poly.type
_entity_poly.pdbx_seq_one_letter_code
_entity_poly.pdbx_strand_id
1 'polypeptide(L)'
;MIMSIKTTLAVLSLSSLLTMALPFAAQASVAARCEGIFTFAKAEKNDPRAFENLTKYEQLFTKGRGLETYKIVLGKDFAQSLSRVLQKQDGHWFDSGAGHAFAVRQALQLPEGQNLRSTVVAYETSAKSAERLNVISGRFLETIADKEIAKSDLITDVFGPLAYSGQPHQVMQKYLNNLKPDGEIYIFLGARHELYGQANKVITAKGEVLNLGQWLETLPGIHTELVKTKKEDDGTHYEMWTVKITKKDSEVNVPAVEMVHFKEGAPPVMTFKEVANNGLTSHASLQEKARATFREHAKTISASQFLDAFRGGELRHPLIASIKGLKRSDRWVNSSEVGAQVFAGMKNKDYDYSDTKVFVGLAQKFIRWRSSRINTDKINYTAMSDSNLLKDIQDVKLITDYHGDFMSAFAPDVVLNRYVQSLSNKGEIYIYTGQEYGGFGSDSMVMTKNGTQMPLRQWMRQIPGLNTSLFRGGYHWSGGEWTFLKVTIKDRNKIKIPKLKLMGTTEGKDGLPLPFFEEI
;
A
#
# COMPACT_ATOMS: atom_id res chain seq x y z
N MET A 1 -19.87 -24.44 64.13
CA MET A 1 -20.79 -23.32 63.86
C MET A 1 -21.42 -23.62 62.50
N ILE A 2 -22.43 -24.52 62.42
CA ILE A 2 -23.88 -24.25 62.63
C ILE A 2 -24.25 -23.03 61.76
N MET A 3 -25.00 -23.12 60.65
CA MET A 3 -26.28 -23.81 60.51
C MET A 3 -26.66 -24.01 59.04
N SER A 4 -27.20 -25.21 58.75
CA SER A 4 -28.03 -25.58 57.61
C SER A 4 -29.48 -25.17 57.88
N ILE A 5 -30.22 -24.66 56.88
CA ILE A 5 -31.69 -24.84 56.77
C ILE A 5 -32.08 -24.99 55.29
N LYS A 6 -32.70 -26.13 54.98
CA LYS A 6 -33.58 -26.40 53.83
C LYS A 6 -35.04 -26.26 54.29
N THR A 7 -35.91 -25.67 53.46
CA THR A 7 -37.37 -25.95 53.36
C THR A 7 -37.88 -25.28 52.06
N THR A 8 -38.39 -25.90 50.98
CA THR A 8 -39.46 -26.90 50.67
C THR A 8 -40.85 -26.27 50.42
N LEU A 9 -41.32 -26.38 49.15
CA LEU A 9 -42.71 -26.44 48.59
C LEU A 9 -43.74 -25.31 48.93
N ALA A 10 -44.80 -24.96 48.19
CA ALA A 10 -45.61 -25.55 47.09
C ALA A 10 -46.45 -24.38 46.43
N VAL A 11 -46.69 -24.33 45.10
CA VAL A 11 -47.86 -24.85 44.32
C VAL A 11 -49.08 -23.90 44.18
N LEU A 12 -49.48 -23.64 42.90
CA LEU A 12 -50.80 -23.23 42.32
C LEU A 12 -51.36 -21.82 42.72
N SER A 13 -52.07 -21.03 41.90
CA SER A 13 -52.79 -21.21 40.63
C SER A 13 -53.22 -19.85 40.01
N LEU A 14 -53.37 -19.84 38.68
CA LEU A 14 -54.42 -19.19 37.85
C LEU A 14 -54.82 -17.70 38.02
N SER A 15 -54.62 -16.97 36.91
CA SER A 15 -55.64 -16.26 36.11
C SER A 15 -56.31 -15.00 36.65
N SER A 16 -56.00 -13.85 36.02
CA SER A 16 -56.91 -12.74 35.69
C SER A 16 -56.21 -11.84 34.65
N LEU A 17 -56.46 -11.99 33.35
CA LEU A 17 -57.34 -11.13 32.54
C LEU A 17 -57.12 -9.62 32.78
N LEU A 18 -56.25 -9.01 31.98
CA LEU A 18 -56.48 -7.63 31.52
C LEU A 18 -56.09 -7.53 30.03
N THR A 19 -57.14 -7.51 29.22
CA THR A 19 -57.17 -7.21 27.80
C THR A 19 -56.88 -5.71 27.61
N MET A 20 -55.78 -5.37 26.95
CA MET A 20 -55.66 -4.10 26.24
C MET A 20 -55.37 -4.38 24.78
N ALA A 21 -56.41 -4.21 23.97
CA ALA A 21 -56.35 -4.10 22.53
C ALA A 21 -55.81 -2.72 22.16
N LEU A 22 -54.76 -2.67 21.35
CA LEU A 22 -54.34 -1.51 20.54
C LEU A 22 -53.67 -2.02 19.24
N PRO A 23 -53.65 -1.20 18.18
CA PRO A 23 -54.17 -1.60 16.88
C PRO A 23 -53.12 -2.10 15.88
N PHE A 24 -53.64 -2.84 14.91
CA PHE A 24 -53.09 -3.03 13.56
C PHE A 24 -52.44 -1.75 13.00
N ALA A 25 -51.14 -1.78 12.74
CA ALA A 25 -50.48 -1.14 11.60
C ALA A 25 -48.95 -1.36 11.68
N ALA A 26 -48.44 -2.41 11.02
CA ALA A 26 -47.06 -2.45 10.51
C ALA A 26 -46.86 -3.67 9.58
N GLN A 27 -47.72 -3.81 8.56
CA GLN A 27 -47.30 -4.48 7.33
C GLN A 27 -46.64 -3.43 6.42
N ALA A 28 -45.47 -2.95 6.85
CA ALA A 28 -44.56 -2.17 6.04
C ALA A 28 -43.38 -3.08 5.68
N SER A 29 -43.55 -3.73 4.53
CA SER A 29 -42.52 -4.14 3.57
C SER A 29 -41.27 -4.87 4.09
N VAL A 30 -41.32 -6.20 4.02
CA VAL A 30 -40.15 -7.02 3.68
C VAL A 30 -39.50 -6.54 2.35
N ALA A 31 -40.25 -5.83 1.49
CA ALA A 31 -39.72 -5.14 0.32
C ALA A 31 -38.74 -3.97 0.66
N ALA A 32 -38.85 -3.30 1.82
CA ALA A 32 -37.92 -2.22 2.19
C ALA A 32 -36.58 -2.73 2.74
N ARG A 33 -36.44 -4.03 3.02
CA ARG A 33 -35.14 -4.66 3.31
C ARG A 33 -34.43 -5.20 2.07
N CYS A 34 -35.10 -5.30 0.92
CA CYS A 34 -34.48 -5.64 -0.35
C CYS A 34 -34.10 -4.42 -1.21
N GLU A 35 -34.67 -3.25 -0.96
CA GLU A 35 -34.26 -2.00 -1.62
C GLU A 35 -32.89 -1.47 -1.15
N GLY A 36 -32.44 -1.86 0.05
CA GLY A 36 -31.11 -1.49 0.57
C GLY A 36 -29.92 -2.16 -0.12
N ILE A 37 -30.17 -3.19 -0.96
CA ILE A 37 -29.11 -3.89 -1.72
C ILE A 37 -28.95 -3.29 -3.13
N PHE A 38 -29.91 -2.50 -3.62
CA PHE A 38 -29.84 -1.87 -4.95
C PHE A 38 -29.58 -0.35 -4.91
N THR A 39 -29.43 0.24 -3.72
CA THR A 39 -29.00 1.65 -3.55
C THR A 39 -27.50 1.90 -3.79
N PHE A 40 -26.74 0.93 -4.32
CA PHE A 40 -25.42 1.20 -4.91
C PHE A 40 -25.50 1.97 -6.24
N ALA A 41 -26.71 2.15 -6.79
CA ALA A 41 -26.96 2.93 -8.00
C ALA A 41 -27.02 4.46 -7.80
N LYS A 42 -26.59 4.99 -6.63
CA LYS A 42 -26.19 6.41 -6.53
C LYS A 42 -24.83 6.54 -7.20
N ALA A 43 -24.85 6.47 -8.54
CA ALA A 43 -23.77 6.72 -9.49
C ALA A 43 -22.43 6.94 -8.80
N GLU A 44 -21.72 5.85 -8.46
CA GLU A 44 -20.27 5.94 -8.41
C GLU A 44 -19.88 6.63 -9.70
N LYS A 45 -19.35 7.85 -9.60
CA LYS A 45 -18.91 8.58 -10.77
C LYS A 45 -17.80 7.73 -11.35
N ASN A 46 -18.11 6.99 -12.42
CA ASN A 46 -17.10 6.27 -13.18
C ASN A 46 -16.01 7.28 -13.49
N ASP A 47 -14.84 7.04 -12.93
CA ASP A 47 -13.72 7.92 -13.10
C ASP A 47 -13.28 7.85 -14.57
N PRO A 48 -13.45 8.92 -15.35
CA PRO A 48 -13.20 8.87 -16.80
C PRO A 48 -11.74 8.60 -17.11
N ARG A 49 -10.81 8.79 -16.16
CA ARG A 49 -9.36 8.60 -16.38
C ARG A 49 -9.03 7.16 -16.78
N ALA A 50 -9.66 6.17 -16.15
CA ALA A 50 -9.44 4.76 -16.50
C ALA A 50 -9.93 4.46 -17.92
N PHE A 51 -11.07 5.04 -18.30
CA PHE A 51 -11.65 4.94 -19.63
C PHE A 51 -10.75 5.58 -20.70
N GLU A 52 -10.37 6.84 -20.48
CA GLU A 52 -9.51 7.62 -21.37
C GLU A 52 -8.16 6.91 -21.58
N ASN A 53 -7.58 6.33 -20.53
CA ASN A 53 -6.35 5.55 -20.62
C ASN A 53 -6.51 4.30 -21.50
N LEU A 54 -7.63 3.58 -21.39
CA LEU A 54 -7.88 2.41 -22.21
C LEU A 54 -7.90 2.77 -23.70
N THR A 55 -8.59 3.85 -24.07
CA THR A 55 -8.60 4.35 -25.46
C THR A 55 -7.23 4.86 -25.90
N LYS A 56 -6.51 5.58 -25.03
CA LYS A 56 -5.19 6.15 -25.35
C LYS A 56 -4.12 5.10 -25.63
N TYR A 57 -4.15 3.98 -24.89
CA TYR A 57 -3.11 2.94 -24.97
C TYR A 57 -3.56 1.66 -25.69
N GLU A 58 -4.73 1.68 -26.34
CA GLU A 58 -5.32 0.53 -27.02
C GLU A 58 -4.38 -0.19 -28.00
N GLN A 59 -3.56 0.57 -28.72
CA GLN A 59 -2.57 0.07 -29.68
C GLN A 59 -1.42 -0.75 -29.03
N LEU A 60 -1.21 -0.61 -27.72
CA LEU A 60 -0.20 -1.36 -26.97
C LEU A 60 -0.76 -2.69 -26.44
N PHE A 61 -2.08 -2.91 -26.50
CA PHE A 61 -2.66 -4.14 -26.01
C PHE A 61 -2.30 -5.30 -26.93
N THR A 62 -1.76 -6.35 -26.34
CA THR A 62 -1.66 -7.63 -27.01
C THR A 62 -3.09 -8.11 -27.30
N LYS A 63 -3.43 -8.48 -28.53
CA LYS A 63 -4.77 -8.96 -28.91
C LYS A 63 -4.76 -10.36 -29.53
N GLY A 64 -3.63 -10.77 -30.14
CA GLY A 64 -3.46 -12.04 -30.82
C GLY A 64 -2.84 -13.13 -29.94
N ARG A 65 -3.51 -13.56 -28.87
CA ARG A 65 -3.01 -14.61 -27.97
C ARG A 65 -3.62 -15.96 -28.28
N GLY A 66 -2.80 -16.94 -28.61
CA GLY A 66 -3.21 -18.33 -28.79
C GLY A 66 -3.36 -19.07 -27.45
N LEU A 67 -3.88 -20.28 -27.53
CA LEU A 67 -4.13 -21.15 -26.37
C LEU A 67 -2.84 -21.53 -25.64
N GLU A 68 -1.73 -21.73 -26.36
CA GLU A 68 -0.42 -21.99 -25.75
C GLU A 68 0.07 -20.83 -24.89
N THR A 69 -0.19 -19.58 -25.29
CA THR A 69 0.11 -18.41 -24.46
C THR A 69 -0.61 -18.50 -23.11
N TYR A 70 -1.89 -18.90 -23.11
CA TYR A 70 -2.67 -19.04 -21.88
C TYR A 70 -2.09 -20.13 -20.99
N LYS A 71 -1.72 -21.29 -21.54
CA LYS A 71 -1.07 -22.38 -20.80
C LYS A 71 0.26 -21.94 -20.18
N ILE A 72 1.04 -21.12 -20.89
CA ILE A 72 2.32 -20.60 -20.40
C ILE A 72 2.11 -19.62 -19.24
N VAL A 73 1.19 -18.67 -19.38
CA VAL A 73 1.01 -17.59 -18.37
C VAL A 73 0.16 -18.04 -17.17
N LEU A 74 -0.88 -18.84 -17.40
CA LEU A 74 -1.77 -19.33 -16.34
C LEU A 74 -1.28 -20.64 -15.69
N GLY A 75 -0.32 -21.33 -16.31
CA GLY A 75 0.33 -22.50 -15.77
C GLY A 75 -0.39 -23.83 -16.03
N LYS A 76 0.18 -24.90 -15.48
CA LYS A 76 -0.28 -26.29 -15.70
C LYS A 76 -1.69 -26.54 -15.19
N ASP A 77 -2.09 -25.89 -14.10
CA ASP A 77 -3.38 -26.10 -13.47
C ASP A 77 -4.49 -25.59 -14.40
N PHE A 78 -4.29 -24.44 -15.04
CA PHE A 78 -5.21 -23.95 -16.07
C PHE A 78 -5.39 -24.97 -17.21
N ALA A 79 -4.30 -25.60 -17.68
CA ALA A 79 -4.40 -26.60 -18.74
C ALA A 79 -5.26 -27.81 -18.33
N GLN A 80 -5.15 -28.25 -17.07
CA GLN A 80 -5.99 -29.32 -16.51
C GLN A 80 -7.45 -28.88 -16.39
N SER A 81 -7.68 -27.66 -15.89
CA SER A 81 -9.02 -27.08 -15.78
C SER A 81 -9.71 -26.94 -17.13
N LEU A 82 -8.99 -26.44 -18.13
CA LEU A 82 -9.51 -26.34 -19.49
C LEU A 82 -9.83 -27.73 -20.06
N SER A 83 -8.94 -28.72 -19.90
CA SER A 83 -9.21 -30.09 -20.35
C SER A 83 -10.50 -30.66 -19.74
N ARG A 84 -10.70 -30.43 -18.43
CA ARG A 84 -11.93 -30.80 -17.73
C ARG A 84 -13.16 -30.09 -18.31
N VAL A 85 -13.08 -28.80 -18.61
CA VAL A 85 -14.20 -28.04 -19.19
C VAL A 85 -14.51 -28.50 -20.62
N LEU A 86 -13.50 -28.80 -21.44
CA LEU A 86 -13.70 -29.32 -22.79
C LEU A 86 -14.49 -30.63 -22.77
N GLN A 87 -14.23 -31.52 -21.82
CA GLN A 87 -14.91 -32.81 -21.70
C GLN A 87 -16.35 -32.74 -21.14
N LYS A 88 -16.79 -31.59 -20.60
CA LYS A 88 -18.17 -31.44 -20.07
C LYS A 88 -19.18 -31.30 -21.23
N GLN A 89 -20.36 -31.90 -21.06
CA GLN A 89 -21.46 -31.80 -22.04
C GLN A 89 -22.02 -30.37 -22.18
N ASP A 90 -21.91 -29.58 -21.11
CA ASP A 90 -22.38 -28.19 -21.00
C ASP A 90 -21.24 -27.24 -20.56
N GLY A 91 -20.00 -27.57 -20.93
CA GLY A 91 -18.83 -26.80 -20.55
C GLY A 91 -18.91 -25.36 -21.07
N HIS A 92 -18.73 -24.38 -20.18
CA HIS A 92 -18.70 -22.97 -20.55
C HIS A 92 -17.41 -22.27 -20.09
N TRP A 93 -16.74 -21.63 -21.04
CA TRP A 93 -15.57 -20.79 -20.79
C TRP A 93 -15.91 -19.31 -21.05
N PHE A 94 -15.76 -18.47 -20.02
CA PHE A 94 -15.84 -17.02 -20.14
C PHE A 94 -14.43 -16.40 -20.15
N ASP A 95 -14.02 -15.81 -21.26
CA ASP A 95 -12.74 -15.08 -21.36
C ASP A 95 -12.99 -13.56 -21.39
N SER A 96 -12.67 -12.89 -20.29
CA SER A 96 -12.96 -11.46 -20.13
C SER A 96 -11.91 -10.55 -20.77
N GLY A 97 -10.74 -11.09 -21.13
CA GLY A 97 -9.62 -10.40 -21.76
C GLY A 97 -9.25 -10.99 -23.12
N ALA A 98 -10.24 -11.39 -23.92
CA ALA A 98 -10.00 -12.32 -25.04
C ALA A 98 -9.21 -11.73 -26.23
N GLY A 99 -9.11 -10.40 -26.35
CA GLY A 99 -8.53 -9.76 -27.53
C GLY A 99 -9.26 -10.21 -28.80
N HIS A 100 -8.56 -10.87 -29.73
CA HIS A 100 -9.14 -11.45 -30.95
C HIS A 100 -9.73 -12.87 -30.76
N ALA A 101 -9.87 -13.34 -29.52
CA ALA A 101 -10.42 -14.63 -29.15
C ALA A 101 -9.71 -15.85 -29.79
N PHE A 102 -8.42 -15.74 -30.13
CA PHE A 102 -7.69 -16.83 -30.78
C PHE A 102 -7.59 -18.07 -29.90
N ALA A 103 -7.28 -17.92 -28.60
CA ALA A 103 -7.23 -19.03 -27.65
C ALA A 103 -8.57 -19.80 -27.57
N VAL A 104 -9.68 -19.07 -27.43
CA VAL A 104 -11.03 -19.66 -27.38
C VAL A 104 -11.40 -20.35 -28.69
N ARG A 105 -11.11 -19.71 -29.84
CA ARG A 105 -11.36 -20.32 -31.16
C ARG A 105 -10.56 -21.60 -31.37
N GLN A 106 -9.30 -21.64 -30.95
CA GLN A 106 -8.48 -22.84 -31.00
C GLN A 106 -9.07 -23.95 -30.11
N ALA A 107 -9.53 -23.62 -28.91
CA ALA A 107 -10.18 -24.60 -28.03
C ALA A 107 -11.50 -25.16 -28.60
N LEU A 108 -12.32 -24.31 -29.23
CA LEU A 108 -13.57 -24.72 -29.90
C LEU A 108 -13.34 -25.64 -31.11
N GLN A 109 -12.13 -25.63 -31.69
CA GLN A 109 -11.74 -26.47 -32.83
C GLN A 109 -11.14 -27.82 -32.40
N LEU A 110 -10.83 -28.02 -31.12
CA LEU A 110 -10.36 -29.31 -30.61
C LEU A 110 -11.50 -30.34 -30.64
N PRO A 111 -11.23 -31.63 -30.94
CA PRO A 111 -12.23 -32.69 -30.91
C PRO A 111 -12.97 -32.78 -29.57
N GLU A 112 -12.24 -32.63 -28.47
CA GLU A 112 -12.79 -32.63 -27.11
C GLU A 112 -13.68 -31.41 -26.88
N GLY A 113 -13.41 -30.30 -27.56
CA GLY A 113 -14.15 -29.04 -27.44
C GLY A 113 -15.48 -29.00 -28.18
N GLN A 114 -15.99 -30.12 -28.73
CA GLN A 114 -17.25 -30.13 -29.50
C GLN A 114 -18.45 -29.55 -28.73
N ASN A 115 -18.49 -29.78 -27.41
CA ASN A 115 -19.56 -29.33 -26.53
C ASN A 115 -19.25 -28.00 -25.83
N LEU A 116 -18.04 -27.47 -25.98
CA LEU A 116 -17.66 -26.21 -25.37
C LEU A 116 -18.50 -25.07 -25.95
N ARG A 117 -19.04 -24.25 -25.07
CA ARG A 117 -19.54 -22.92 -25.38
C ARG A 117 -18.63 -21.88 -24.76
N SER A 118 -18.59 -20.70 -25.34
CA SER A 118 -17.78 -19.62 -24.78
C SER A 118 -18.42 -18.26 -24.92
N THR A 119 -18.18 -17.42 -23.92
CA THR A 119 -18.44 -15.99 -23.98
C THR A 119 -17.10 -15.28 -23.94
N VAL A 120 -16.90 -14.31 -24.82
CA VAL A 120 -15.69 -13.49 -24.83
C VAL A 120 -16.06 -12.03 -24.70
N VAL A 121 -15.35 -11.31 -23.84
CA VAL A 121 -15.45 -9.86 -23.70
C VAL A 121 -14.13 -9.25 -24.17
N ALA A 122 -14.22 -8.26 -25.04
CA ALA A 122 -13.07 -7.49 -25.51
C ALA A 122 -13.54 -6.13 -25.99
N TYR A 123 -12.90 -5.04 -25.56
CA TYR A 123 -13.31 -3.69 -25.98
C TYR A 123 -13.23 -3.52 -27.51
N GLU A 124 -12.09 -3.92 -28.09
CA GLU A 124 -11.91 -4.00 -29.55
C GLU A 124 -11.50 -5.42 -29.95
N THR A 125 -12.21 -5.97 -30.94
CA THR A 125 -11.95 -7.31 -31.44
C THR A 125 -12.38 -7.49 -32.89
N SER A 126 -11.65 -8.33 -33.62
CA SER A 126 -12.03 -8.81 -34.96
C SER A 126 -12.87 -10.10 -34.90
N ALA A 127 -13.03 -10.70 -33.71
CA ALA A 127 -13.85 -11.87 -33.52
C ALA A 127 -15.33 -11.54 -33.76
N LYS A 128 -16.08 -12.50 -34.31
CA LYS A 128 -17.51 -12.40 -34.53
C LYS A 128 -18.21 -13.52 -33.76
N SER A 129 -19.41 -13.24 -33.27
CA SER A 129 -20.25 -14.26 -32.66
C SER A 129 -20.56 -15.39 -33.67
N ALA A 130 -20.64 -16.61 -33.15
CA ALA A 130 -20.99 -17.83 -33.85
C ALA A 130 -21.80 -18.74 -32.92
N GLU A 131 -22.26 -19.88 -33.41
CA GLU A 131 -23.16 -20.79 -32.66
C GLU A 131 -22.65 -21.15 -31.24
N ARG A 132 -21.35 -21.40 -31.09
CA ARG A 132 -20.71 -21.78 -29.82
C ARG A 132 -19.87 -20.66 -29.18
N LEU A 133 -19.85 -19.47 -29.80
CA LEU A 133 -19.03 -18.34 -29.38
C LEU A 133 -19.87 -17.06 -29.33
N ASN A 134 -20.14 -16.56 -28.13
CA ASN A 134 -20.76 -15.26 -27.93
C ASN A 134 -19.68 -14.18 -27.75
N VAL A 135 -19.63 -13.20 -28.64
CA VAL A 135 -18.69 -12.07 -28.55
C VAL A 135 -19.43 -10.82 -28.08
N ILE A 136 -19.00 -10.26 -26.95
CA ILE A 136 -19.47 -8.96 -26.46
C ILE A 136 -18.32 -7.96 -26.62
N SER A 137 -18.50 -6.98 -27.51
CA SER A 137 -17.47 -5.97 -27.82
C SER A 137 -17.95 -4.53 -27.64
N GLY A 138 -17.00 -3.61 -27.55
CA GLY A 138 -17.26 -2.17 -27.40
C GLY A 138 -17.86 -1.73 -26.07
N ARG A 139 -17.87 -2.62 -25.05
CA ARG A 139 -18.44 -2.36 -23.72
C ARG A 139 -17.45 -2.74 -22.62
N PHE A 140 -17.52 -2.01 -21.51
CA PHE A 140 -16.82 -2.37 -20.27
C PHE A 140 -17.54 -3.50 -19.58
N LEU A 141 -16.79 -4.41 -18.97
CA LEU A 141 -17.35 -5.57 -18.29
C LEU A 141 -18.33 -5.17 -17.18
N GLU A 142 -18.00 -4.10 -16.48
CA GLU A 142 -18.79 -3.46 -15.43
C GLU A 142 -20.19 -3.06 -15.91
N THR A 143 -20.32 -2.71 -17.20
CA THR A 143 -21.59 -2.29 -17.83
C THR A 143 -22.37 -3.44 -18.47
N ILE A 144 -21.81 -4.66 -18.51
CA ILE A 144 -22.48 -5.85 -19.04
C ILE A 144 -23.35 -6.44 -17.94
N ALA A 145 -24.65 -6.63 -18.20
CA ALA A 145 -25.53 -7.22 -17.19
C ALA A 145 -25.17 -8.69 -16.97
N ASP A 146 -25.26 -9.17 -15.72
CA ASP A 146 -24.86 -10.55 -15.36
C ASP A 146 -25.55 -11.61 -16.22
N LYS A 147 -26.81 -11.37 -16.59
CA LYS A 147 -27.62 -12.27 -17.42
C LYS A 147 -27.15 -12.39 -18.87
N GLU A 148 -26.34 -11.44 -19.35
CA GLU A 148 -25.75 -11.50 -20.70
C GLU A 148 -24.57 -12.48 -20.76
N ILE A 149 -24.02 -12.88 -19.61
CA ILE A 149 -22.89 -13.81 -19.49
C ILE A 149 -23.40 -15.11 -18.85
N ALA A 150 -23.26 -16.24 -19.55
CA ALA A 150 -23.67 -17.53 -18.98
C ALA A 150 -22.82 -17.92 -17.76
N LYS A 151 -23.39 -18.72 -16.85
CA LYS A 151 -22.62 -19.29 -15.74
C LYS A 151 -21.52 -20.19 -16.31
N SER A 152 -20.30 -20.01 -15.82
CA SER A 152 -19.08 -20.54 -16.41
C SER A 152 -18.39 -21.54 -15.50
N ASP A 153 -17.86 -22.61 -16.09
CA ASP A 153 -16.97 -23.56 -15.41
C ASP A 153 -15.55 -23.00 -15.29
N LEU A 154 -15.16 -22.17 -16.26
CA LEU A 154 -13.85 -21.54 -16.33
C LEU A 154 -14.00 -20.06 -16.70
N ILE A 155 -13.36 -19.18 -15.94
CA ILE A 155 -13.22 -17.77 -16.26
C ILE A 155 -11.74 -17.43 -16.41
N THR A 156 -11.36 -16.71 -17.46
CA THR A 156 -9.99 -16.22 -17.64
C THR A 156 -9.95 -14.71 -17.83
N ASP A 157 -8.97 -14.07 -17.20
CA ASP A 157 -8.61 -12.67 -17.41
C ASP A 157 -7.12 -12.59 -17.73
N VAL A 158 -6.78 -12.53 -19.02
CA VAL A 158 -5.39 -12.44 -19.52
C VAL A 158 -5.20 -11.10 -20.21
N PHE A 159 -4.63 -10.14 -19.49
CA PHE A 159 -4.62 -8.71 -19.88
C PHE A 159 -6.03 -8.15 -20.09
N GLY A 160 -6.97 -8.58 -19.28
CA GLY A 160 -8.37 -8.19 -19.36
C GLY A 160 -8.76 -7.09 -18.39
N PRO A 161 -10.07 -6.94 -18.12
CA PRO A 161 -10.65 -5.81 -17.41
C PRO A 161 -10.05 -5.52 -16.05
N LEU A 162 -9.62 -6.54 -15.28
CA LEU A 162 -9.10 -6.29 -13.93
C LEU A 162 -7.82 -5.42 -13.94
N ALA A 163 -7.01 -5.51 -15.01
CA ALA A 163 -5.78 -4.74 -15.13
C ALA A 163 -6.03 -3.25 -15.45
N TYR A 164 -7.19 -2.91 -16.02
CA TYR A 164 -7.49 -1.58 -16.56
C TYR A 164 -8.69 -0.88 -15.89
N SER A 165 -9.45 -1.60 -15.08
CA SER A 165 -10.64 -1.08 -14.42
C SER A 165 -10.29 -0.15 -13.26
N GLY A 166 -10.96 1.01 -13.22
CA GLY A 166 -11.01 1.87 -12.04
C GLY A 166 -11.94 1.35 -10.93
N GLN A 167 -12.66 0.25 -11.19
CA GLN A 167 -13.62 -0.41 -10.30
C GLN A 167 -13.35 -1.93 -10.24
N PRO A 168 -12.15 -2.36 -9.78
CA PRO A 168 -11.78 -3.78 -9.79
C PRO A 168 -12.73 -4.65 -8.95
N HIS A 169 -13.39 -4.06 -7.94
CA HIS A 169 -14.41 -4.75 -7.15
C HIS A 169 -15.62 -5.19 -8.00
N GLN A 170 -16.07 -4.36 -8.95
CA GLN A 170 -17.20 -4.69 -9.84
C GLN A 170 -16.81 -5.77 -10.84
N VAL A 171 -15.58 -5.70 -11.38
CA VAL A 171 -15.02 -6.74 -12.25
C VAL A 171 -14.97 -8.09 -11.52
N MET A 172 -14.42 -8.12 -10.31
CA MET A 172 -14.37 -9.33 -9.50
C MET A 172 -15.76 -9.84 -9.12
N GLN A 173 -16.69 -8.95 -8.75
CA GLN A 173 -18.08 -9.32 -8.47
C GLN A 173 -18.74 -9.94 -9.70
N LYS A 174 -18.48 -9.41 -10.91
CA LYS A 174 -18.97 -9.99 -12.18
C LYS A 174 -18.46 -11.41 -12.37
N TYR A 175 -17.16 -11.63 -12.19
CA TYR A 175 -16.57 -12.97 -12.30
C TYR A 175 -17.23 -13.95 -11.34
N LEU A 176 -17.38 -13.56 -10.08
CA LEU A 176 -18.00 -14.41 -9.07
C LEU A 176 -19.49 -14.63 -9.34
N ASN A 177 -20.23 -13.61 -9.77
CA ASN A 177 -21.62 -13.78 -10.15
C ASN A 177 -21.75 -14.74 -11.34
N ASN A 178 -20.84 -14.73 -12.30
CA ASN A 178 -20.90 -15.61 -13.47
C ASN A 178 -20.15 -16.94 -13.30
N LEU A 179 -19.58 -17.25 -12.13
CA LEU A 179 -18.91 -18.53 -11.86
C LEU A 179 -19.89 -19.59 -11.30
N LYS A 180 -19.87 -20.80 -11.88
CA LYS A 180 -20.54 -21.98 -11.32
C LYS A 180 -19.92 -22.36 -9.95
N PRO A 181 -20.64 -23.08 -9.06
CA PRO A 181 -20.12 -23.44 -7.74
C PRO A 181 -18.77 -24.20 -7.74
N ASP A 182 -18.56 -25.08 -8.72
CA ASP A 182 -17.32 -25.88 -8.91
C ASP A 182 -16.35 -25.27 -9.93
N GLY A 183 -16.65 -24.05 -10.38
CA GLY A 183 -15.88 -23.35 -11.40
C GLY A 183 -14.60 -22.73 -10.85
N GLU A 184 -13.70 -22.39 -11.76
CA GLU A 184 -12.41 -21.76 -11.46
C GLU A 184 -12.22 -20.46 -12.25
N ILE A 185 -11.60 -19.46 -11.60
CA ILE A 185 -11.16 -18.23 -12.25
C ILE A 185 -9.63 -18.23 -12.29
N TYR A 186 -9.06 -17.86 -13.42
CA TYR A 186 -7.62 -17.65 -13.60
C TYR A 186 -7.37 -16.23 -14.09
N ILE A 187 -6.53 -15.49 -13.36
CA ILE A 187 -6.22 -14.10 -13.70
C ILE A 187 -4.70 -13.93 -13.80
N PHE A 188 -4.24 -13.41 -14.93
CA PHE A 188 -2.85 -13.04 -15.13
C PHE A 188 -2.58 -11.66 -14.55
N LEU A 189 -1.79 -11.57 -13.49
CA LEU A 189 -1.48 -10.34 -12.75
C LEU A 189 -0.24 -9.60 -13.27
N GLY A 190 0.30 -10.03 -14.41
CA GLY A 190 1.41 -9.40 -15.09
C GLY A 190 2.76 -10.11 -14.93
N ALA A 191 3.77 -9.54 -15.59
CA ALA A 191 5.17 -9.97 -15.52
C ALA A 191 6.10 -8.77 -15.74
N ARG A 192 7.36 -8.86 -15.29
CA ARG A 192 8.38 -7.80 -15.47
C ARG A 192 7.88 -6.43 -15.01
N HIS A 193 7.92 -5.44 -15.90
CA HIS A 193 7.51 -4.06 -15.67
C HIS A 193 5.99 -3.86 -15.71
N GLU A 194 5.23 -4.86 -16.18
CA GLU A 194 3.77 -4.85 -16.30
C GLU A 194 3.09 -5.61 -15.16
N LEU A 195 3.80 -5.82 -14.05
CA LEU A 195 3.32 -6.58 -12.88
C LEU A 195 2.30 -5.78 -12.04
N TYR A 196 1.13 -5.51 -12.62
CA TYR A 196 0.09 -4.69 -12.01
C TYR A 196 -0.47 -5.28 -10.72
N GLY A 197 -0.44 -6.61 -10.56
CA GLY A 197 -0.80 -7.27 -9.30
C GLY A 197 0.06 -6.81 -8.12
N GLN A 198 1.32 -6.44 -8.37
CA GLN A 198 2.24 -5.88 -7.38
C GLN A 198 2.14 -4.35 -7.30
N ALA A 199 2.04 -3.69 -8.45
CA ALA A 199 2.09 -2.23 -8.56
C ALA A 199 0.82 -1.57 -8.03
N ASN A 200 -0.35 -2.11 -8.33
CA ASN A 200 -1.63 -1.58 -7.88
C ASN A 200 -1.84 -1.88 -6.40
N LYS A 201 -2.37 -0.90 -5.66
CA LYS A 201 -2.54 -0.97 -4.20
C LYS A 201 -4.01 -0.87 -3.80
N VAL A 202 -4.38 -1.51 -2.70
CA VAL A 202 -5.69 -1.38 -2.07
C VAL A 202 -5.50 -1.05 -0.59
N ILE A 203 -6.09 0.05 -0.14
CA ILE A 203 -6.18 0.43 1.27
C ILE A 203 -7.46 -0.20 1.83
N THR A 204 -7.31 -1.25 2.64
CA THR A 204 -8.44 -2.01 3.18
C THR A 204 -9.23 -1.19 4.20
N ALA A 205 -10.40 -1.70 4.60
CA ALA A 205 -11.24 -1.06 5.60
C ALA A 205 -10.58 -0.97 6.98
N LYS A 206 -9.54 -1.78 7.23
CA LYS A 206 -8.71 -1.80 8.44
C LYS A 206 -7.52 -0.85 8.35
N GLY A 207 -7.31 -0.20 7.21
CA GLY A 207 -6.15 0.66 6.95
C GLY A 207 -4.88 -0.12 6.59
N GLU A 208 -4.99 -1.39 6.22
CA GLU A 208 -3.84 -2.14 5.67
C GLU A 208 -3.65 -1.75 4.21
N VAL A 209 -2.41 -1.53 3.79
CA VAL A 209 -2.09 -1.26 2.38
C VAL A 209 -1.54 -2.54 1.75
N LEU A 210 -2.37 -3.19 0.95
CA LEU A 210 -2.07 -4.42 0.24
C LEU A 210 -1.78 -4.13 -1.23
N ASN A 211 -0.98 -4.96 -1.89
CA ASN A 211 -1.01 -4.98 -3.35
C ASN A 211 -2.28 -5.69 -3.87
N LEU A 212 -2.65 -5.49 -5.13
CA LEU A 212 -3.88 -6.05 -5.69
C LEU A 212 -3.92 -7.59 -5.56
N GLY A 213 -2.81 -8.28 -5.81
CA GLY A 213 -2.73 -9.73 -5.63
C GLY A 213 -3.03 -10.18 -4.20
N GLN A 214 -2.45 -9.50 -3.21
CA GLN A 214 -2.69 -9.74 -1.78
C GLN A 214 -4.13 -9.41 -1.39
N TRP A 215 -4.71 -8.33 -1.91
CA TRP A 215 -6.10 -7.98 -1.61
C TRP A 215 -7.07 -9.07 -2.07
N LEU A 216 -6.85 -9.66 -3.25
CA LEU A 216 -7.64 -10.79 -3.74
C LEU A 216 -7.56 -12.01 -2.80
N GLU A 217 -6.45 -12.20 -2.07
CA GLU A 217 -6.31 -13.27 -1.07
C GLU A 217 -7.15 -13.02 0.19
N THR A 218 -7.53 -11.77 0.45
CA THR A 218 -8.31 -11.38 1.64
C THR A 218 -9.82 -11.39 1.44
N LEU A 219 -10.30 -11.57 0.20
CA LEU A 219 -11.72 -11.51 -0.10
C LEU A 219 -12.49 -12.63 0.61
N PRO A 220 -13.60 -12.32 1.32
CA PRO A 220 -14.39 -13.32 2.00
C PRO A 220 -15.09 -14.26 1.01
N GLY A 221 -15.37 -15.49 1.43
CA GLY A 221 -16.15 -16.46 0.64
C GLY A 221 -15.46 -17.06 -0.58
N ILE A 222 -14.18 -16.76 -0.80
CA ILE A 222 -13.36 -17.40 -1.84
C ILE A 222 -12.09 -18.05 -1.27
N HIS A 223 -11.54 -18.98 -2.04
CA HIS A 223 -10.17 -19.41 -1.92
C HIS A 223 -9.38 -18.79 -3.08
N THR A 224 -8.23 -18.23 -2.74
CA THR A 224 -7.34 -17.56 -3.69
C THR A 224 -5.95 -18.17 -3.53
N GLU A 225 -5.33 -18.55 -4.65
CA GLU A 225 -3.96 -19.03 -4.71
C GLU A 225 -3.14 -18.09 -5.60
N LEU A 226 -2.29 -17.27 -5.00
CA LEU A 226 -1.36 -16.39 -5.72
C LEU A 226 -0.06 -17.14 -6.05
N VAL A 227 0.11 -17.46 -7.34
CA VAL A 227 1.29 -18.17 -7.85
C VAL A 227 2.29 -17.15 -8.41
N LYS A 228 3.49 -17.12 -7.82
CA LYS A 228 4.62 -16.30 -8.27
C LYS A 228 5.67 -17.17 -8.94
N THR A 229 5.72 -17.13 -10.26
CA THR A 229 6.67 -17.93 -11.05
C THR A 229 7.89 -17.10 -11.37
N LYS A 230 9.07 -17.54 -10.92
CA LYS A 230 10.35 -16.95 -11.35
C LYS A 230 10.63 -17.32 -12.80
N LYS A 231 11.04 -16.35 -13.60
CA LYS A 231 11.37 -16.49 -15.01
C LYS A 231 12.70 -15.79 -15.28
N GLU A 232 13.36 -16.23 -16.34
CA GLU A 232 14.56 -15.61 -16.88
C GLU A 232 14.37 -15.44 -18.38
N ASP A 233 14.72 -14.26 -18.89
CA ASP A 233 14.76 -13.96 -20.32
C ASP A 233 15.91 -13.00 -20.60
N ASP A 234 16.77 -13.34 -21.55
CA ASP A 234 17.99 -12.59 -21.88
C ASP A 234 18.84 -12.24 -20.62
N GLY A 235 18.96 -13.18 -19.68
CA GLY A 235 19.68 -12.99 -18.41
C GLY A 235 18.95 -12.13 -17.37
N THR A 236 17.81 -11.52 -17.73
CA THR A 236 16.99 -10.74 -16.81
C THR A 236 16.05 -11.65 -16.04
N HIS A 237 16.22 -11.68 -14.73
CA HIS A 237 15.34 -12.42 -13.82
C HIS A 237 14.12 -11.58 -13.44
N TYR A 238 12.93 -12.15 -13.56
CA TYR A 238 11.68 -11.48 -13.21
C TYR A 238 10.67 -12.46 -12.60
N GLU A 239 9.61 -11.91 -12.01
CA GLU A 239 8.47 -12.68 -11.56
C GLU A 239 7.28 -12.50 -12.51
N MET A 240 6.52 -13.58 -12.65
CA MET A 240 5.25 -13.65 -13.33
C MET A 240 4.19 -14.04 -12.30
N TRP A 241 3.16 -13.24 -12.12
CA TRP A 241 2.12 -13.49 -11.13
C TRP A 241 0.82 -13.92 -11.80
N THR A 242 0.24 -14.99 -11.27
CA THR A 242 -1.08 -15.49 -11.67
C THR A 242 -1.85 -15.80 -10.41
N VAL A 243 -3.16 -15.61 -10.43
CA VAL A 243 -4.03 -16.02 -9.34
C VAL A 243 -5.09 -17.00 -9.82
N LYS A 244 -5.30 -18.05 -9.04
CA LYS A 244 -6.41 -19.00 -9.18
C LYS A 244 -7.42 -18.73 -8.08
N ILE A 245 -8.70 -18.67 -8.43
CA ILE A 245 -9.79 -18.40 -7.48
C ILE A 245 -10.88 -19.48 -7.61
N THR A 246 -11.36 -19.96 -6.47
CA THR A 246 -12.56 -20.82 -6.36
C THR A 246 -13.51 -20.27 -5.29
N LYS A 247 -14.79 -20.58 -5.41
CA LYS A 247 -15.78 -20.23 -4.40
C LYS A 247 -15.69 -21.17 -3.19
N LYS A 248 -15.83 -20.60 -2.00
CA LYS A 248 -16.18 -21.33 -0.77
C LYS A 248 -17.67 -21.23 -0.49
N ASP A 249 -18.22 -20.04 -0.73
CA ASP A 249 -19.61 -19.71 -0.47
C ASP A 249 -20.37 -19.51 -1.78
N SER A 250 -21.67 -19.82 -1.79
CA SER A 250 -22.54 -19.62 -2.95
C SER A 250 -22.77 -18.14 -3.27
N GLU A 251 -22.80 -17.32 -2.21
CA GLU A 251 -22.95 -15.87 -2.27
C GLU A 251 -21.67 -15.23 -1.76
N VAL A 252 -20.97 -14.54 -2.66
CA VAL A 252 -19.74 -13.81 -2.33
C VAL A 252 -19.97 -12.34 -2.61
N ASN A 253 -19.62 -11.49 -1.65
CA ASN A 253 -19.66 -10.04 -1.81
C ASN A 253 -18.24 -9.47 -1.78
N VAL A 254 -17.84 -8.82 -2.87
CA VAL A 254 -16.54 -8.15 -2.98
C VAL A 254 -16.66 -6.76 -2.34
N PRO A 255 -15.80 -6.38 -1.38
CA PRO A 255 -15.80 -5.05 -0.80
C PRO A 255 -15.69 -3.97 -1.89
N ALA A 256 -16.58 -3.00 -1.86
CA ALA A 256 -16.54 -1.87 -2.78
C ALA A 256 -15.27 -1.05 -2.55
N VAL A 257 -14.63 -0.61 -3.64
CA VAL A 257 -13.44 0.24 -3.60
C VAL A 257 -13.58 1.46 -4.49
N GLU A 258 -13.07 2.60 -4.03
CA GLU A 258 -12.93 3.83 -4.80
C GLU A 258 -11.48 4.02 -5.27
N MET A 259 -11.28 4.51 -6.49
CA MET A 259 -9.95 4.85 -7.00
C MET A 259 -9.51 6.22 -6.48
N VAL A 260 -8.45 6.24 -5.66
CA VAL A 260 -7.90 7.47 -5.07
C VAL A 260 -6.68 8.00 -5.81
N HIS A 261 -5.98 7.13 -6.57
CA HIS A 261 -4.88 7.53 -7.42
C HIS A 261 -4.89 6.79 -8.74
N PHE A 262 -4.48 7.51 -9.78
CA PHE A 262 -4.37 7.02 -11.12
C PHE A 262 -3.13 7.60 -11.80
N LYS A 263 -2.28 6.73 -12.31
CA LYS A 263 -1.17 7.06 -13.19
C LYS A 263 -1.32 6.25 -14.47
N GLU A 264 -1.44 6.98 -15.59
CA GLU A 264 -1.56 6.42 -16.93
C GLU A 264 -0.47 5.40 -17.27
N GLY A 265 -0.83 4.42 -18.09
CA GLY A 265 0.05 3.34 -18.53
C GLY A 265 -0.71 2.15 -19.13
N ALA A 266 0.03 1.13 -19.56
CA ALA A 266 -0.52 -0.11 -20.07
C ALA A 266 0.23 -1.31 -19.45
N PRO A 267 -0.20 -1.84 -18.30
CA PRO A 267 -1.35 -1.41 -17.49
C PRO A 267 -1.08 -0.10 -16.69
N PRO A 268 -2.13 0.65 -16.30
CA PRO A 268 -1.98 1.82 -15.44
C PRO A 268 -1.62 1.42 -14.01
N VAL A 269 -1.02 2.37 -13.27
CA VAL A 269 -0.76 2.21 -11.82
C VAL A 269 -1.87 2.91 -11.05
N MET A 270 -2.56 2.15 -10.20
CA MET A 270 -3.75 2.60 -9.49
C MET A 270 -3.64 2.34 -7.99
N THR A 271 -4.23 3.22 -7.19
CA THR A 271 -4.47 2.94 -5.77
C THR A 271 -5.95 3.07 -5.49
N PHE A 272 -6.48 2.06 -4.82
CA PHE A 272 -7.86 1.95 -4.43
C PHE A 272 -7.98 2.03 -2.91
N LYS A 273 -9.17 2.36 -2.43
CA LYS A 273 -9.51 2.39 -1.02
C LYS A 273 -10.88 1.77 -0.83
N GLU A 274 -11.03 0.85 0.12
CA GLU A 274 -12.34 0.29 0.44
C GLU A 274 -13.30 1.38 0.94
N VAL A 275 -14.53 1.39 0.44
CA VAL A 275 -15.53 2.41 0.78
C VAL A 275 -15.89 2.36 2.27
N ALA A 276 -15.90 1.17 2.86
CA ALA A 276 -16.12 0.93 4.29
C ALA A 276 -14.91 1.26 5.18
N ASN A 277 -13.92 1.99 4.67
CA ASN A 277 -12.71 2.31 5.41
C ASN A 277 -12.97 3.29 6.56
N ASN A 278 -13.00 2.72 7.77
CA ASN A 278 -13.16 3.42 9.04
C ASN A 278 -11.84 4.02 9.56
N GLY A 279 -10.77 3.94 8.77
CA GLY A 279 -9.40 4.29 9.15
C GLY A 279 -8.72 3.21 9.97
N LEU A 280 -7.45 3.46 10.31
CA LEU A 280 -6.71 2.63 11.25
C LEU A 280 -7.33 2.76 12.64
N THR A 281 -7.82 1.64 13.18
CA THR A 281 -8.54 1.62 14.46
C THR A 281 -7.64 1.88 15.68
N SER A 282 -6.30 1.92 15.51
CA SER A 282 -5.37 2.20 16.61
C SER A 282 -4.07 2.86 16.13
N HIS A 283 -4.09 4.18 15.93
CA HIS A 283 -2.87 4.97 15.67
C HIS A 283 -1.84 4.80 16.80
N ALA A 284 -2.30 4.71 18.05
CA ALA A 284 -1.45 4.57 19.22
C ALA A 284 -0.66 3.25 19.21
N SER A 285 -1.28 2.13 18.81
CA SER A 285 -0.54 0.85 18.73
C SER A 285 0.48 0.82 17.60
N LEU A 286 0.20 1.48 16.46
CA LEU A 286 1.19 1.61 15.38
C LEU A 286 2.38 2.44 15.83
N GLN A 287 2.13 3.58 16.49
CA GLN A 287 3.16 4.42 17.07
C GLN A 287 3.99 3.66 18.09
N GLU A 288 3.37 2.90 18.98
CA GLU A 288 4.08 2.10 19.98
C GLU A 288 4.90 0.98 19.34
N LYS A 289 4.36 0.28 18.32
CA LYS A 289 5.12 -0.73 17.55
C LYS A 289 6.35 -0.11 16.91
N ALA A 290 6.20 1.02 16.21
CA ALA A 290 7.30 1.72 15.56
C ALA A 290 8.38 2.16 16.57
N ARG A 291 7.96 2.78 17.68
CA ARG A 291 8.87 3.18 18.77
C ARG A 291 9.58 2.00 19.41
N ALA A 292 8.88 0.88 19.63
CA ALA A 292 9.49 -0.34 20.15
C ALA A 292 10.59 -0.87 19.21
N THR A 293 10.32 -0.95 17.90
CA THR A 293 11.32 -1.34 16.90
C THR A 293 12.51 -0.38 16.90
N PHE A 294 12.25 0.94 16.95
CA PHE A 294 13.33 1.93 17.00
C PHE A 294 14.15 1.86 18.27
N ARG A 295 13.54 1.63 19.44
CA ARG A 295 14.26 1.41 20.70
C ARG A 295 15.15 0.18 20.64
N GLU A 296 14.71 -0.89 19.98
CA GLU A 296 15.55 -2.07 19.79
C GLU A 296 16.75 -1.78 18.89
N HIS A 297 16.51 -1.16 17.74
CA HIS A 297 17.58 -0.74 16.83
C HIS A 297 18.54 0.26 17.50
N ALA A 298 18.02 1.16 18.32
CA ALA A 298 18.78 2.22 19.00
C ALA A 298 19.87 1.68 19.94
N LYS A 299 19.66 0.52 20.58
CA LYS A 299 20.62 -0.09 21.51
C LYS A 299 21.99 -0.31 20.87
N THR A 300 22.02 -0.61 19.58
CA THR A 300 23.25 -0.90 18.85
C THR A 300 23.91 0.32 18.21
N ILE A 301 23.28 1.49 18.28
CA ILE A 301 23.74 2.69 17.56
C ILE A 301 24.81 3.44 18.35
N SER A 302 26.02 3.48 17.81
CA SER A 302 27.13 4.28 18.34
C SER A 302 27.09 5.74 17.87
N ALA A 303 27.92 6.59 18.48
CA ALA A 303 28.13 7.96 18.00
C ALA A 303 28.68 8.00 16.57
N SER A 304 29.53 7.04 16.18
CA SER A 304 30.03 6.89 14.80
C SER A 304 28.90 6.63 13.82
N GLN A 305 28.03 5.64 14.11
CA GLN A 305 26.93 5.27 13.24
C GLN A 305 25.90 6.40 13.11
N PHE A 306 25.59 7.09 14.22
CA PHE A 306 24.71 8.26 14.18
C PHE A 306 25.26 9.38 13.29
N LEU A 307 26.55 9.72 13.41
CA LEU A 307 27.14 10.74 12.55
C LEU A 307 27.12 10.30 11.08
N ASP A 308 27.51 9.06 10.81
CA ASP A 308 27.53 8.52 9.44
C ASP A 308 26.13 8.50 8.79
N ALA A 309 25.06 8.27 9.56
CA ALA A 309 23.69 8.38 9.07
C ALA A 309 23.36 9.75 8.46
N PHE A 310 24.10 10.81 8.82
CA PHE A 310 23.99 12.18 8.29
C PHE A 310 25.19 12.63 7.45
N ARG A 311 25.92 11.68 6.86
CA ARG A 311 27.01 11.92 5.90
C ARG A 311 26.46 12.02 4.48
N GLY A 312 26.76 13.11 3.77
CA GLY A 312 26.28 13.39 2.42
C GLY A 312 27.26 13.02 1.30
N GLY A 313 27.99 11.92 1.45
CA GLY A 313 29.05 11.45 0.54
C GLY A 313 30.41 11.26 1.24
N GLU A 314 31.47 10.99 0.47
CA GLU A 314 32.80 10.66 1.04
C GLU A 314 33.38 11.74 1.97
N LEU A 315 33.35 13.01 1.52
CA LEU A 315 33.99 14.12 2.23
C LEU A 315 32.99 15.14 2.81
N ARG A 316 31.71 15.02 2.44
CA ARG A 316 30.69 15.99 2.81
C ARG A 316 29.93 15.51 4.03
N HIS A 317 30.12 16.20 5.16
CA HIS A 317 29.43 15.87 6.41
C HIS A 317 28.71 17.10 6.95
N PRO A 318 27.52 17.41 6.43
CA PRO A 318 26.81 18.64 6.76
C PRO A 318 26.49 18.72 8.26
N LEU A 319 26.10 17.60 8.90
CA LEU A 319 25.81 17.60 10.33
C LEU A 319 27.02 17.96 11.21
N ILE A 320 28.20 17.37 10.98
CA ILE A 320 29.41 17.73 11.74
C ILE A 320 29.76 19.21 11.56
N ALA A 321 29.58 19.76 10.36
CA ALA A 321 29.80 21.19 10.12
C ALA A 321 28.85 22.06 10.98
N SER A 322 27.57 21.67 11.08
CA SER A 322 26.58 22.35 11.92
C SER A 322 26.91 22.24 13.40
N ILE A 323 27.26 21.05 13.89
CA ILE A 323 27.63 20.81 15.30
C ILE A 323 28.83 21.67 15.69
N LYS A 324 29.87 21.73 14.85
CA LYS A 324 31.07 22.55 15.12
C LYS A 324 30.80 24.05 15.12
N GLY A 325 29.74 24.48 14.43
CA GLY A 325 29.31 25.87 14.39
C GLY A 325 28.54 26.31 15.63
N LEU A 326 28.16 25.38 16.51
CA LEU A 326 27.38 25.68 17.73
C LEU A 326 28.23 26.43 18.76
N LYS A 327 27.62 27.45 19.37
CA LYS A 327 28.12 28.18 20.53
C LYS A 327 27.52 27.63 21.83
N ARG A 328 28.08 28.02 22.97
CA ARG A 328 27.58 27.63 24.30
C ARG A 328 26.13 28.05 24.57
N SER A 329 25.70 29.16 23.96
CA SER A 329 24.31 29.63 24.01
C SER A 329 23.37 28.85 23.09
N ASP A 330 23.91 28.18 22.07
CA ASP A 330 23.10 27.55 21.05
C ASP A 330 22.58 26.20 21.53
N ARG A 331 21.29 25.96 21.31
CA ARG A 331 20.63 24.71 21.70
C ARG A 331 20.66 23.71 20.55
N TRP A 332 21.09 22.48 20.85
CA TRP A 332 20.93 21.31 19.99
C TRP A 332 19.92 20.36 20.62
N VAL A 333 18.81 20.14 19.94
CA VAL A 333 17.82 19.13 20.29
C VAL A 333 18.00 17.88 19.43
N ASN A 334 18.01 16.72 20.06
CA ASN A 334 17.94 15.45 19.36
C ASN A 334 16.63 14.74 19.74
N SER A 335 15.76 14.58 18.74
CA SER A 335 14.49 13.88 18.83
C SER A 335 14.69 12.45 18.35
N SER A 336 15.26 11.60 19.21
CA SER A 336 15.43 10.17 18.95
C SER A 336 15.70 9.39 20.23
N GLU A 337 15.42 8.09 20.17
CA GLU A 337 15.73 7.14 21.25
C GLU A 337 17.25 6.99 21.49
N VAL A 338 18.09 7.33 20.51
CA VAL A 338 19.56 7.20 20.63
C VAL A 338 20.24 8.44 21.22
N GLY A 339 19.51 9.55 21.40
CA GLY A 339 20.12 10.86 21.65
C GLY A 339 21.10 10.88 22.84
N ALA A 340 20.65 10.42 24.01
CA ALA A 340 21.48 10.43 25.22
C ALA A 340 22.75 9.58 25.08
N GLN A 341 22.64 8.37 24.54
CA GLN A 341 23.75 7.44 24.28
C GLN A 341 24.74 8.04 23.28
N VAL A 342 24.25 8.58 22.17
CA VAL A 342 25.06 9.21 21.13
C VAL A 342 25.84 10.40 21.68
N PHE A 343 25.19 11.26 22.47
CA PHE A 343 25.86 12.41 23.08
C PHE A 343 26.92 12.02 24.10
N ALA A 344 26.65 11.01 24.93
CA ALA A 344 27.65 10.44 25.83
C ALA A 344 28.86 9.88 25.06
N GLY A 345 28.63 9.13 23.98
CA GLY A 345 29.67 8.62 23.10
C GLY A 345 30.51 9.74 22.46
N MET A 346 29.86 10.80 21.96
CA MET A 346 30.57 11.98 21.43
C MET A 346 31.43 12.68 22.48
N LYS A 347 30.93 12.80 23.72
CA LYS A 347 31.67 13.40 24.85
C LYS A 347 32.89 12.58 25.23
N ASN A 348 32.75 11.25 25.24
CA ASN A 348 33.84 10.32 25.51
C ASN A 348 34.79 10.15 24.31
N LYS A 349 34.48 10.78 23.17
CA LYS A 349 35.17 10.59 21.89
C LYS A 349 35.23 9.12 21.48
N ASP A 350 34.18 8.37 21.83
CA ASP A 350 34.01 6.96 21.52
C ASP A 350 33.52 6.80 20.07
N TYR A 351 34.47 7.04 19.16
CA TYR A 351 34.26 6.91 17.74
C TYR A 351 35.04 5.70 17.24
N ASP A 352 34.33 4.67 16.81
CA ASP A 352 34.95 3.60 16.04
C ASP A 352 35.22 4.13 14.63
N TYR A 353 36.47 4.53 14.39
CA TYR A 353 36.93 4.88 13.05
C TYR A 353 37.36 3.65 12.26
N SER A 354 37.63 2.52 12.90
CA SER A 354 38.11 1.30 12.25
C SER A 354 37.01 0.56 11.48
N ASP A 355 35.75 0.90 11.74
CA ASP A 355 34.60 0.35 11.02
C ASP A 355 34.63 0.76 9.54
N THR A 356 35.14 -0.16 8.71
CA THR A 356 35.23 -0.01 7.26
C THR A 356 33.87 -0.10 6.57
N LYS A 357 32.81 -0.52 7.27
CA LYS A 357 31.43 -0.45 6.75
C LYS A 357 30.90 0.99 6.78
N VAL A 358 31.43 1.80 7.70
CA VAL A 358 31.01 3.19 7.96
C VAL A 358 31.96 4.17 7.25
N PHE A 359 33.27 3.95 7.35
CA PHE A 359 34.30 4.82 6.78
C PHE A 359 35.31 4.07 5.91
N VAL A 360 35.40 4.44 4.63
CA VAL A 360 36.38 3.87 3.69
C VAL A 360 37.42 4.91 3.29
N GLY A 361 38.70 4.53 3.27
CA GLY A 361 39.77 5.30 2.65
C GLY A 361 40.01 6.70 3.24
N LEU A 362 40.02 7.72 2.39
CA LEU A 362 40.30 9.11 2.79
C LEU A 362 39.20 9.70 3.68
N ALA A 363 37.96 9.21 3.56
CA ALA A 363 36.83 9.59 4.40
C ALA A 363 37.14 9.38 5.88
N GLN A 364 37.74 8.24 6.22
CA GLN A 364 38.04 7.83 7.59
C GLN A 364 38.97 8.82 8.29
N LYS A 365 40.08 9.18 7.64
CA LYS A 365 41.05 10.17 8.17
C LYS A 365 40.39 11.54 8.33
N PHE A 366 39.60 11.94 7.35
CA PHE A 366 38.97 13.26 7.34
C PHE A 366 37.86 13.39 8.38
N ILE A 367 37.03 12.36 8.52
CA ILE A 367 35.95 12.32 9.50
C ILE A 367 36.55 12.26 10.90
N ARG A 368 37.55 11.41 11.16
CA ARG A 368 38.32 11.41 12.42
C ARG A 368 38.85 12.78 12.78
N TRP A 369 39.44 13.48 11.83
CA TRP A 369 39.92 14.85 12.04
C TRP A 369 38.79 15.85 12.32
N ARG A 370 37.63 15.71 11.66
CA ARG A 370 36.48 16.61 11.88
C ARG A 370 35.74 16.34 13.19
N SER A 371 35.45 15.08 13.52
CA SER A 371 34.74 14.66 14.73
C SER A 371 35.57 14.87 15.99
N SER A 372 36.89 14.65 15.95
CA SER A 372 37.79 14.95 17.08
C SER A 372 37.82 16.44 17.49
N ARG A 373 37.36 17.33 16.60
CA ARG A 373 37.22 18.78 16.85
C ARG A 373 35.84 19.19 17.36
N ILE A 374 34.92 18.25 17.57
CA ILE A 374 33.64 18.53 18.24
C ILE A 374 33.95 18.76 19.73
N ASN A 375 33.57 19.93 20.24
CA ASN A 375 33.72 20.27 21.65
C ASN A 375 32.34 20.20 22.32
N THR A 376 32.05 19.07 22.96
CA THR A 376 30.75 18.80 23.60
C THR A 376 30.47 19.70 24.81
N ASP A 377 31.50 20.25 25.46
CA ASP A 377 31.33 21.14 26.63
C ASP A 377 30.75 22.51 26.25
N LYS A 378 30.79 22.84 24.95
CA LYS A 378 30.20 24.06 24.38
C LYS A 378 28.79 23.82 23.82
N ILE A 379 28.21 22.65 23.99
CA ILE A 379 26.92 22.31 23.39
C ILE A 379 25.86 22.25 24.48
N ASN A 380 24.82 23.10 24.37
CA ASN A 380 23.60 22.93 25.15
C ASN A 380 22.73 21.86 24.49
N TYR A 381 22.93 20.61 24.89
CA TYR A 381 22.30 19.44 24.30
C TYR A 381 21.05 19.00 25.06
N THR A 382 19.98 18.66 24.34
CA THR A 382 18.76 18.10 24.89
C THR A 382 18.37 16.85 24.09
N ALA A 383 18.45 15.68 24.73
CA ALA A 383 17.85 14.46 24.20
C ALA A 383 16.37 14.42 24.59
N MET A 384 15.52 14.02 23.64
CA MET A 384 14.11 13.80 23.88
C MET A 384 13.61 12.63 23.04
N SER A 385 12.71 11.84 23.63
CA SER A 385 11.95 10.77 22.96
C SER A 385 10.53 11.20 22.58
N ASP A 386 10.11 12.40 22.98
CA ASP A 386 8.82 12.99 22.59
C ASP A 386 8.99 14.47 22.21
N SER A 387 8.76 14.76 20.93
CA SER A 387 8.77 16.10 20.34
C SER A 387 7.65 16.99 20.84
N ASN A 388 6.64 16.48 21.55
CA ASN A 388 5.66 17.35 22.23
C ASN A 388 6.35 18.28 23.23
N LEU A 389 7.50 17.87 23.78
CA LEU A 389 8.31 18.68 24.68
C LEU A 389 8.97 19.89 23.97
N LEU A 390 8.98 19.92 22.63
CA LEU A 390 9.49 21.07 21.88
C LEU A 390 8.56 22.28 21.92
N LYS A 391 7.28 22.13 22.26
CA LYS A 391 6.30 23.25 22.23
C LYS A 391 6.75 24.44 23.08
N ASP A 392 7.45 24.17 24.16
CA ASP A 392 7.94 25.17 25.12
C ASP A 392 9.40 25.58 24.87
N ILE A 393 10.02 25.06 23.81
CA ILE A 393 11.41 25.30 23.45
C ILE A 393 11.46 26.14 22.18
N GLN A 394 12.11 27.31 22.27
CA GLN A 394 12.28 28.23 21.14
C GLN A 394 13.77 28.47 20.86
N ASP A 395 14.05 29.09 19.71
CA ASP A 395 15.40 29.47 19.27
C ASP A 395 16.41 28.31 19.20
N VAL A 396 15.93 27.13 18.79
CA VAL A 396 16.79 25.95 18.62
C VAL A 396 17.70 26.15 17.41
N LYS A 397 19.00 25.91 17.58
CA LYS A 397 19.99 26.09 16.51
C LYS A 397 20.12 24.85 15.64
N LEU A 398 19.99 23.66 16.24
CA LEU A 398 20.10 22.39 15.55
C LEU A 398 19.06 21.41 16.08
N ILE A 399 18.29 20.79 15.19
CA ILE A 399 17.41 19.65 15.49
C ILE A 399 17.90 18.45 14.70
N THR A 400 18.03 17.29 15.33
CA THR A 400 18.35 16.02 14.65
C THR A 400 17.30 14.98 15.01
N ASP A 401 16.82 14.25 14.01
CA ASP A 401 15.84 13.16 14.12
C ASP A 401 16.39 11.92 13.39
N TYR A 402 16.80 10.91 14.16
CA TYR A 402 17.31 9.64 13.66
C TYR A 402 16.46 8.52 14.26
N HIS A 403 15.57 7.93 13.46
CA HIS A 403 14.55 7.00 13.96
C HIS A 403 13.70 7.62 15.08
N GLY A 404 13.41 8.91 14.98
CA GLY A 404 12.70 9.67 16.00
C GLY A 404 11.21 9.82 15.75
N ASP A 405 10.68 10.91 16.29
CA ASP A 405 9.25 11.21 16.21
C ASP A 405 8.75 11.43 14.78
N PHE A 406 9.59 11.95 13.88
CA PHE A 406 9.19 12.14 12.49
C PHE A 406 8.79 10.83 11.81
N MET A 407 9.46 9.73 12.17
CA MET A 407 9.20 8.40 11.63
C MET A 407 8.17 7.61 12.44
N SER A 408 8.03 7.87 13.73
CA SER A 408 7.20 7.06 14.63
C SER A 408 5.82 7.65 14.94
N ALA A 409 5.62 8.97 14.78
CA ALA A 409 4.37 9.61 15.21
C ALA A 409 3.20 9.44 14.24
N PHE A 410 3.44 8.99 13.00
CA PHE A 410 2.44 8.93 11.92
C PHE A 410 1.67 10.24 11.68
N ALA A 411 2.29 11.37 12.05
CA ALA A 411 1.82 12.72 11.80
C ALA A 411 3.03 13.62 11.45
N PRO A 412 3.73 13.33 10.33
CA PRO A 412 4.99 14.00 10.01
C PRO A 412 4.81 15.51 9.76
N ASP A 413 3.64 15.94 9.31
CA ASP A 413 3.24 17.35 9.22
C ASP A 413 3.22 18.04 10.59
N VAL A 414 2.63 17.40 11.59
CA VAL A 414 2.55 17.92 12.96
C VAL A 414 3.93 17.99 13.59
N VAL A 415 4.74 16.93 13.44
CA VAL A 415 6.11 16.88 13.97
C VAL A 415 7.00 17.93 13.29
N LEU A 416 6.97 18.02 11.96
CA LEU A 416 7.73 19.02 11.22
C LEU A 416 7.33 20.44 11.60
N ASN A 417 6.03 20.69 11.80
CA ASN A 417 5.56 22.00 12.25
C ASN A 417 6.13 22.37 13.62
N ARG A 418 6.17 21.44 14.58
CA ARG A 418 6.82 21.68 15.88
C ARG A 418 8.31 21.98 15.72
N TYR A 419 9.02 21.21 14.89
CA TYR A 419 10.45 21.42 14.62
C TYR A 419 10.70 22.83 14.06
N VAL A 420 9.93 23.23 13.05
CA VAL A 420 10.06 24.53 12.39
C VAL A 420 9.69 25.70 13.31
N GLN A 421 8.64 25.54 14.13
CA GLN A 421 8.24 26.57 15.09
C GLN A 421 9.34 26.82 16.12
N SER A 422 9.97 25.77 16.63
CA SER A 422 11.03 25.83 17.63
C SER A 422 12.37 26.33 17.07
N LEU A 423 12.57 26.24 15.74
CA LEU A 423 13.84 26.52 15.08
C LEU A 423 14.15 28.02 15.04
N SER A 424 15.38 28.39 15.36
CA SER A 424 15.93 29.73 15.11
C SER A 424 15.94 30.07 13.61
N ASN A 425 15.96 31.36 13.24
CA ASN A 425 15.96 31.78 11.82
C ASN A 425 17.17 31.28 11.02
N LYS A 426 18.29 31.00 11.68
CA LYS A 426 19.49 30.41 11.08
C LYS A 426 19.71 28.97 11.53
N GLY A 427 18.68 28.33 12.07
CA GLY A 427 18.74 26.97 12.57
C GLY A 427 18.60 25.96 11.45
N GLU A 428 18.92 24.71 11.76
CA GLU A 428 18.91 23.60 10.82
C GLU A 428 18.25 22.37 11.44
N ILE A 429 17.49 21.63 10.65
CA ILE A 429 16.89 20.35 11.03
C ILE A 429 17.50 19.26 10.14
N TYR A 430 17.91 18.14 10.73
CA TYR A 430 18.38 16.96 10.03
C TYR A 430 17.44 15.79 10.33
N ILE A 431 16.78 15.24 9.31
CA ILE A 431 15.82 14.14 9.45
C ILE A 431 16.30 12.96 8.63
N TYR A 432 16.54 11.83 9.29
CA TYR A 432 16.86 10.57 8.64
C TYR A 432 15.63 10.02 7.93
N THR A 433 15.80 9.55 6.69
CA THR A 433 14.69 9.09 5.85
C THR A 433 14.84 7.62 5.40
N GLY A 434 15.75 6.86 6.00
CA GLY A 434 15.96 5.45 5.66
C GLY A 434 16.75 5.25 4.37
N GLN A 435 16.65 4.05 3.80
CA GLN A 435 17.32 3.68 2.55
C GLN A 435 16.84 4.50 1.34
N GLU A 436 17.72 4.76 0.37
CA GLU A 436 17.43 5.45 -0.88
C GLU A 436 16.33 4.72 -1.65
N TYR A 437 16.40 3.38 -1.66
CA TYR A 437 15.46 2.46 -2.29
C TYR A 437 14.91 1.49 -1.23
N GLY A 438 13.68 1.69 -0.73
CA GLY A 438 13.07 0.74 0.20
C GLY A 438 12.99 1.20 1.67
N GLY A 439 13.15 2.49 1.96
CA GLY A 439 13.19 3.04 3.32
C GLY A 439 11.99 3.95 3.62
N PHE A 440 11.83 4.34 4.89
CA PHE A 440 10.67 5.13 5.34
C PHE A 440 10.37 6.35 4.46
N GLY A 441 11.34 7.17 4.10
CA GLY A 441 11.09 8.36 3.29
C GLY A 441 10.90 8.11 1.79
N SER A 442 11.38 6.97 1.25
CA SER A 442 11.14 6.55 -0.13
C SER A 442 9.80 5.84 -0.30
N ASP A 443 9.44 4.99 0.65
CA ASP A 443 8.30 4.08 0.53
C ASP A 443 7.04 4.57 1.27
N SER A 444 7.18 5.50 2.23
CA SER A 444 6.00 6.21 2.73
C SER A 444 5.51 7.16 1.64
N MET A 445 4.22 7.11 1.36
CA MET A 445 3.61 7.84 0.25
C MET A 445 2.70 8.95 0.76
N VAL A 446 2.70 10.07 0.05
CA VAL A 446 1.76 11.18 0.24
C VAL A 446 0.97 11.36 -1.05
N MET A 447 -0.35 11.31 -0.93
CA MET A 447 -1.29 11.73 -1.96
C MET A 447 -1.65 13.20 -1.74
N THR A 448 -1.25 14.05 -2.67
CA THR A 448 -1.51 15.49 -2.59
C THR A 448 -2.96 15.81 -2.96
N LYS A 449 -3.43 17.03 -2.66
CA LYS A 449 -4.84 17.44 -2.94
C LYS A 449 -5.28 17.32 -4.39
N ASN A 450 -4.35 17.31 -5.34
CA ASN A 450 -4.61 17.11 -6.77
C ASN A 450 -4.53 15.63 -7.22
N GLY A 451 -4.39 14.67 -6.28
CA GLY A 451 -4.32 13.24 -6.57
C GLY A 451 -2.94 12.72 -6.98
N THR A 452 -1.91 13.57 -7.01
CA THR A 452 -0.53 13.13 -7.27
C THR A 452 0.00 12.35 -6.08
N GLN A 453 0.53 11.15 -6.33
CA GLN A 453 1.28 10.41 -5.32
C GLN A 453 2.77 10.72 -5.42
N MET A 454 3.41 10.92 -4.28
CA MET A 454 4.86 11.06 -4.21
C MET A 454 5.43 10.52 -2.89
N PRO A 455 6.72 10.14 -2.85
CA PRO A 455 7.39 9.78 -1.60
C PRO A 455 7.35 10.92 -0.57
N LEU A 456 7.26 10.58 0.71
CA LEU A 456 7.24 11.54 1.82
C LEU A 456 8.45 12.49 1.79
N ARG A 457 9.64 11.98 1.44
CA ARG A 457 10.84 12.82 1.30
C ARG A 457 10.73 13.86 0.17
N GLN A 458 9.99 13.55 -0.89
CA GLN A 458 9.74 14.48 -2.00
C GLN A 458 8.70 15.51 -1.59
N TRP A 459 7.64 15.10 -0.91
CA TRP A 459 6.62 16.02 -0.35
C TRP A 459 7.27 17.10 0.53
N MET A 460 8.16 16.71 1.45
CA MET A 460 8.88 17.67 2.32
C MET A 460 9.72 18.72 1.55
N ARG A 461 10.15 18.40 0.33
CA ARG A 461 10.92 19.33 -0.52
C ARG A 461 10.05 20.35 -1.23
N GLN A 462 8.74 20.14 -1.26
CA GLN A 462 7.76 21.01 -1.91
C GLN A 462 7.12 22.01 -0.94
N ILE A 463 7.38 21.90 0.37
CA ILE A 463 6.80 22.79 1.38
C ILE A 463 7.29 24.23 1.19
N PRO A 464 6.39 25.20 0.91
CA PRO A 464 6.78 26.60 0.73
C PRO A 464 7.47 27.18 1.96
N GLY A 465 8.39 28.12 1.76
CA GLY A 465 9.11 28.78 2.86
C GLY A 465 10.23 27.96 3.52
N LEU A 466 10.32 26.67 3.23
CA LEU A 466 11.44 25.81 3.63
C LEU A 466 12.47 25.67 2.49
N ASN A 467 13.73 25.49 2.86
CA ASN A 467 14.79 25.03 1.97
C ASN A 467 15.20 23.63 2.41
N THR A 468 14.83 22.63 1.60
CA THR A 468 15.06 21.21 1.92
C THR A 468 16.07 20.61 0.94
N SER A 469 17.22 20.21 1.46
CA SER A 469 18.27 19.51 0.71
C SER A 469 18.24 18.01 1.03
N LEU A 470 18.13 17.18 -0.01
CA LEU A 470 18.29 15.72 0.11
C LEU A 470 19.77 15.35 -0.01
N PHE A 471 20.21 14.51 0.91
CA PHE A 471 21.54 13.95 0.91
C PHE A 471 21.46 12.44 0.82
N ARG A 472 22.42 11.86 0.09
CA ARG A 472 22.67 10.43 0.02
C ARG A 472 23.95 10.12 0.79
N GLY A 473 23.87 9.17 1.71
CA GLY A 473 24.99 8.66 2.49
C GLY A 473 25.22 7.18 2.18
N GLY A 474 26.37 6.67 2.62
CA GLY A 474 26.80 5.29 2.32
C GLY A 474 27.52 5.15 0.98
N TYR A 475 27.95 3.92 0.68
CA TYR A 475 28.52 3.52 -0.62
C TYR A 475 27.63 2.48 -1.26
N HIS A 476 27.44 2.58 -2.59
CA HIS A 476 26.65 1.60 -3.35
C HIS A 476 27.17 0.16 -3.16
N TRP A 477 28.48 -0.05 -2.98
CA TRP A 477 29.06 -1.38 -2.77
C TRP A 477 28.94 -1.92 -1.33
N SER A 478 28.61 -1.08 -0.33
CA SER A 478 28.54 -1.51 1.08
C SER A 478 27.14 -1.93 1.52
N GLY A 479 26.22 -2.17 0.58
CA GLY A 479 24.90 -2.71 0.88
C GLY A 479 23.79 -1.68 1.07
N GLY A 480 23.98 -0.43 0.65
CA GLY A 480 22.87 0.52 0.48
C GLY A 480 23.26 1.99 0.65
N GLU A 481 22.67 2.85 -0.17
CA GLU A 481 22.65 4.29 0.07
C GLU A 481 21.51 4.60 1.05
N TRP A 482 21.77 5.28 2.16
CA TRP A 482 20.71 5.86 2.99
C TRP A 482 20.53 7.33 2.66
N THR A 483 19.42 7.89 3.13
CA THR A 483 19.03 9.25 2.86
C THR A 483 18.71 10.00 4.12
N PHE A 484 18.96 11.30 4.07
CA PHE A 484 18.45 12.24 5.06
C PHE A 484 18.17 13.59 4.40
N LEU A 485 17.32 14.36 5.07
CA LEU A 485 16.97 15.72 4.66
C LEU A 485 17.60 16.71 5.61
N LYS A 486 18.21 17.76 5.04
CA LYS A 486 18.52 18.99 5.77
C LYS A 486 17.45 20.02 5.45
N VAL A 487 16.77 20.54 6.47
CA VAL A 487 15.74 21.57 6.34
C VAL A 487 16.24 22.85 7.01
N THR A 488 16.14 23.97 6.30
CA THR A 488 16.37 25.31 6.87
C THR A 488 15.20 26.23 6.52
N ILE A 489 15.01 27.30 7.30
CA ILE A 489 13.99 28.31 7.00
C ILE A 489 14.50 29.22 5.89
N LYS A 490 13.78 29.27 4.77
CA LYS A 490 14.03 30.23 3.68
C LYS A 490 13.25 31.52 3.91
N ASP A 491 11.97 31.39 4.25
CA ASP A 491 11.05 32.50 4.47
C ASP A 491 9.93 32.05 5.42
N ARG A 492 10.01 32.46 6.71
CA ARG A 492 9.10 32.02 7.76
C ARG A 492 7.63 32.35 7.46
N ASN A 493 7.38 33.49 6.80
CA ASN A 493 6.03 33.96 6.50
C ASN A 493 5.37 33.15 5.38
N LYS A 494 6.15 32.41 4.59
CA LYS A 494 5.66 31.53 3.53
C LYS A 494 5.50 30.09 3.97
N ILE A 495 5.90 29.73 5.19
CA ILE A 495 5.80 28.36 5.67
C ILE A 495 4.35 27.96 5.81
N LYS A 496 3.93 27.01 4.99
CA LYS A 496 2.62 26.38 5.02
C LYS A 496 2.83 24.88 4.87
N ILE A 497 2.86 24.18 5.99
CA ILE A 497 2.97 22.72 6.01
C ILE A 497 1.56 22.15 5.80
N PRO A 498 1.28 21.45 4.69
CA PRO A 498 -0.01 20.80 4.47
C PRO A 498 -0.31 19.81 5.59
N LYS A 499 -1.57 19.73 6.01
CA LYS A 499 -2.01 18.72 6.98
C LYS A 499 -2.06 17.37 6.30
N LEU A 500 -1.61 16.34 7.01
CA LEU A 500 -1.63 14.97 6.52
C LEU A 500 -2.57 14.12 7.34
N LYS A 501 -3.40 13.34 6.65
CA LYS A 501 -4.25 12.31 7.22
C LYS A 501 -3.63 10.95 6.90
N LEU A 502 -3.41 10.13 7.92
CA LEU A 502 -3.00 8.74 7.73
C LEU A 502 -4.16 7.93 7.14
N MET A 503 -3.95 7.33 5.97
CA MET A 503 -4.95 6.54 5.25
C MET A 503 -4.77 5.04 5.52
N GLY A 504 -3.52 4.61 5.66
CA GLY A 504 -3.18 3.23 5.94
C GLY A 504 -1.67 3.02 6.10
N THR A 505 -1.28 1.78 6.38
CA THR A 505 0.13 1.38 6.48
C THR A 505 0.37 0.03 5.80
N THR A 506 1.55 -0.14 5.22
CA THR A 506 2.12 -1.47 4.90
C THR A 506 3.35 -1.73 5.76
N GLU A 507 3.92 -2.93 5.73
CA GLU A 507 5.16 -3.25 6.45
C GLU A 507 6.34 -3.23 5.47
N GLY A 508 7.37 -2.46 5.81
CA GLY A 508 8.63 -2.38 5.09
C GLY A 508 9.49 -3.63 5.31
N LYS A 509 10.56 -3.75 4.51
CA LYS A 509 11.49 -4.89 4.60
C LYS A 509 12.21 -4.99 5.96
N ASP A 510 12.31 -3.87 6.65
CA ASP A 510 12.90 -3.73 7.99
C ASP A 510 11.87 -3.90 9.12
N GLY A 511 10.65 -4.33 8.79
CA GLY A 511 9.55 -4.47 9.76
C GLY A 511 8.97 -3.14 10.22
N LEU A 512 9.38 -2.02 9.59
CA LEU A 512 8.84 -0.71 9.93
C LEU A 512 7.53 -0.47 9.18
N PRO A 513 6.53 0.10 9.86
CA PRO A 513 5.31 0.53 9.19
C PRO A 513 5.61 1.68 8.22
N LEU A 514 5.19 1.50 6.97
CA LEU A 514 5.31 2.45 5.87
C LEU A 514 3.94 3.11 5.64
N PRO A 515 3.73 4.32 6.15
CA PRO A 515 2.45 5.00 6.04
C PRO A 515 2.12 5.51 4.62
N PHE A 516 0.84 5.49 4.34
CA PHE A 516 0.22 6.14 3.21
C PHE A 516 -0.62 7.31 3.73
N PHE A 517 -0.32 8.53 3.29
CA PHE A 517 -0.97 9.77 3.73
C PHE A 517 -1.79 10.42 2.62
N GLU A 518 -2.80 11.19 3.01
CA GLU A 518 -3.57 12.10 2.16
C GLU A 518 -3.44 13.54 2.70
N GLU A 519 -3.17 14.50 1.81
CA GLU A 519 -3.24 15.92 2.15
C GLU A 519 -4.70 16.40 2.31
N ILE A 520 -5.02 17.05 3.43
CA ILE A 520 -6.38 17.55 3.74
C ILE A 520 -6.50 19.07 3.78
#